data_AF-A0A2V7QA04-F1
#
_entry.id   AF-A0A2V7QA04-F1
#
_cell.length_a   1.000
_cell.length_b   1.000
_cell.length_c   1.000
_cell.angle_alpha   90.00
_cell.angle_beta   90.00
_cell.angle_gamma   90.00
#
_symmetry.space_group_name_H-M   'P 1'
#
loop_
_entity.id
_entity.type
_entity.pdbx_description
1 polymer ?
#
loop_
_entity_poly.entity_id
_entity_poly.type
_entity_poly.pdbx_seq_one_letter_code
_entity_poly.pdbx_strand_id
1 'polypeptide(L)'
;MACVRVCPADAVAVEGAIVRIVDEACTRCGLCLPACPHDAIEALGDVPRALELALAGRAALILSVECAVYFYPATPNQVVNACYAAGFRTVHRGVLGDELVAREYLDLWADGDWGTMIRSTCPVIVETVRTQYPELIPYLAPVATPIAAEARYLKQLYGAGTPVVYAGVCLTEGGPDVDAAVTFDELADMFRGRGIVVAAQDEYFTRVPEERRRHLSMAGGLPLEVLLEETQASRRFRKVRGLGGLG
;
A
#
# COMPACT_ATOMS: atom_id res chain seq x y z
N MET A 1 -8.30 -20.62 -17.19
CA MET A 1 -8.78 -19.27 -16.82
C MET A 1 -8.70 -19.08 -15.31
N ALA A 2 -7.48 -18.91 -14.79
CA ALA A 2 -7.26 -18.78 -13.35
C ALA A 2 -7.69 -17.39 -12.83
N CYS A 3 -7.41 -16.32 -13.57
CA CYS A 3 -7.84 -14.95 -13.26
C CYS A 3 -9.35 -14.80 -13.02
N VAL A 4 -10.19 -15.47 -13.83
CA VAL A 4 -11.66 -15.50 -13.65
C VAL A 4 -12.02 -16.12 -12.30
N ARG A 5 -11.41 -17.26 -11.95
CA ARG A 5 -11.73 -18.00 -10.72
C ARG A 5 -11.32 -17.29 -9.44
N VAL A 6 -10.29 -16.43 -9.49
CA VAL A 6 -9.77 -15.72 -8.33
C VAL A 6 -10.37 -14.33 -8.16
N CYS A 7 -11.15 -13.84 -9.13
CA CYS A 7 -11.75 -12.51 -9.06
C CYS A 7 -12.95 -12.51 -8.10
N PRO A 8 -12.90 -11.78 -6.97
CA PRO A 8 -14.00 -11.77 -5.99
C PRO A 8 -15.17 -10.87 -6.41
N ALA A 9 -15.02 -10.11 -7.49
CA ALA A 9 -16.03 -9.18 -7.99
C ALA A 9 -16.61 -9.62 -9.34
N ASP A 10 -16.25 -10.83 -9.81
CA ASP A 10 -16.62 -11.34 -11.15
C ASP A 10 -16.32 -10.35 -12.30
N ALA A 11 -15.27 -9.54 -12.12
CA ALA A 11 -14.91 -8.43 -13.02
C ALA A 11 -14.07 -8.86 -14.23
N VAL A 12 -13.93 -10.16 -14.49
CA VAL A 12 -13.14 -10.69 -15.62
C VAL A 12 -14.10 -11.33 -16.62
N ALA A 13 -14.33 -10.64 -17.74
CA ALA A 13 -15.17 -11.12 -18.83
C ALA A 13 -14.34 -11.91 -19.85
N VAL A 14 -14.95 -12.96 -20.42
CA VAL A 14 -14.34 -13.83 -21.43
C VAL A 14 -15.25 -13.92 -22.63
N GLU A 15 -14.75 -13.48 -23.78
CA GLU A 15 -15.45 -13.51 -25.07
C GLU A 15 -14.58 -14.25 -26.09
N GLY A 16 -14.86 -15.54 -26.28
CA GLY A 16 -14.04 -16.41 -27.11
C GLY A 16 -12.62 -16.57 -26.55
N ALA A 17 -11.63 -16.04 -27.26
CA ALA A 17 -10.22 -16.04 -26.85
C ALA A 17 -9.79 -14.75 -26.14
N ILE A 18 -10.67 -13.74 -26.05
CA ILE A 18 -10.35 -12.45 -25.46
C ILE A 18 -10.76 -12.46 -23.98
N VAL A 19 -9.83 -12.06 -23.12
CA VAL A 19 -10.06 -11.83 -21.70
C VAL A 19 -9.97 -10.32 -21.45
N ARG A 20 -10.99 -9.75 -20.82
CA ARG A 20 -11.02 -8.32 -20.48
C ARG A 20 -11.41 -8.10 -19.04
N ILE A 21 -10.81 -7.10 -18.40
CA ILE A 21 -11.24 -6.60 -17.10
C ILE A 21 -12.38 -5.61 -17.35
N VAL A 22 -13.49 -5.78 -16.64
CA VAL A 22 -14.62 -4.85 -16.63
C VAL A 22 -14.34 -3.82 -15.55
N ASP A 23 -13.88 -2.63 -15.96
CA ASP A 23 -13.37 -1.61 -15.04
C ASP A 23 -14.40 -1.17 -14.01
N GLU A 24 -15.67 -1.08 -14.38
CA GLU A 24 -16.76 -0.67 -13.48
C GLU A 24 -17.03 -1.68 -12.37
N ALA A 25 -16.73 -2.97 -12.61
CA ALA A 25 -16.86 -4.03 -11.62
C ALA A 25 -15.55 -4.30 -10.86
N CYS A 26 -14.42 -3.84 -11.38
CA CYS A 26 -13.10 -4.17 -10.85
C CYS A 26 -12.77 -3.38 -9.58
N THR A 27 -12.64 -4.07 -8.45
CA THR A 27 -12.17 -3.49 -7.19
C THR A 27 -10.65 -3.26 -7.15
N ARG A 28 -9.94 -3.54 -8.25
CA ARG A 28 -8.47 -3.43 -8.38
C ARG A 28 -7.71 -4.17 -7.27
N CYS A 29 -8.22 -5.33 -6.87
CA CYS A 29 -7.63 -6.15 -5.81
C CYS A 29 -6.31 -6.84 -6.21
N GLY A 30 -5.99 -6.88 -7.50
CA GLY A 30 -4.74 -7.45 -8.01
C GLY A 30 -4.62 -8.97 -7.93
N LEU A 31 -5.61 -9.70 -7.38
CA LEU A 31 -5.55 -11.18 -7.26
C LEU A 31 -5.39 -11.91 -8.60
N CYS A 32 -5.85 -11.30 -9.70
CA CYS A 32 -5.72 -11.84 -11.04
C CYS A 32 -4.28 -11.78 -11.60
N LEU A 33 -3.43 -10.86 -11.12
CA LEU A 33 -2.06 -10.65 -11.59
C LEU A 33 -1.21 -11.92 -11.40
N PRO A 34 -0.96 -12.42 -10.16
CA PRO A 34 -0.16 -13.62 -9.95
C PRO A 34 -0.86 -14.92 -10.37
N ALA A 35 -2.18 -14.87 -10.63
CA ALA A 35 -2.93 -16.03 -11.09
C ALA A 35 -2.82 -16.25 -12.60
N CYS A 36 -2.41 -15.23 -13.37
CA CYS A 36 -2.30 -15.32 -14.81
C CYS A 36 -1.07 -16.16 -15.22
N PRO A 37 -1.23 -17.32 -15.87
CA PRO A 37 -0.08 -18.15 -16.27
C PRO A 37 0.68 -17.61 -17.50
N HIS A 38 0.25 -16.48 -18.04
CA HIS A 38 0.78 -15.87 -19.26
C HIS A 38 1.28 -14.45 -19.05
N ASP A 39 1.26 -13.94 -17.80
CA ASP A 39 1.61 -12.55 -17.46
C ASP A 39 0.88 -11.51 -18.33
N ALA A 40 -0.33 -11.85 -18.79
CA ALA A 40 -1.11 -11.03 -19.73
C ALA A 40 -1.90 -9.90 -19.04
N ILE A 41 -1.74 -9.71 -17.73
CA ILE A 41 -2.44 -8.69 -16.95
C ILE A 41 -1.37 -7.84 -16.27
N GLU A 42 -1.47 -6.53 -16.42
CA GLU A 42 -0.54 -5.57 -15.84
C GLU A 42 -1.29 -4.59 -14.93
N ALA A 43 -0.63 -4.17 -13.84
CA ALA A 43 -1.10 -3.07 -13.01
C ALA A 43 -0.39 -1.80 -13.46
N LEU A 44 -1.16 -0.83 -13.94
CA LEU A 44 -0.64 0.44 -14.45
C LEU A 44 -0.93 1.55 -13.44
N GLY A 45 0.13 2.26 -13.05
CA GLY A 45 0.08 3.48 -12.26
C GLY A 45 0.15 4.73 -13.12
N ASP A 46 0.43 5.87 -12.49
CA ASP A 46 0.54 7.18 -13.15
C ASP A 46 2.00 7.65 -13.23
N VAL A 47 2.78 6.96 -14.08
CA VAL A 47 4.20 7.26 -14.31
C VAL A 47 4.43 8.68 -14.81
N PRO A 48 3.68 9.21 -15.80
CA PRO A 48 3.88 10.58 -16.26
C PRO A 48 3.73 11.60 -15.13
N ARG A 49 2.70 11.45 -14.28
CA ARG A 49 2.48 12.35 -13.15
C ARG A 49 3.56 12.20 -12.09
N ALA A 50 3.92 10.97 -11.72
CA ALA A 50 4.97 10.70 -10.74
C ALA A 50 6.31 11.31 -11.18
N LEU A 51 6.66 11.17 -12.45
CA LEU A 51 7.89 11.73 -13.02
C LEU A 51 7.85 13.27 -13.05
N GLU A 52 6.74 13.88 -13.47
CA GLU A 52 6.55 15.34 -13.43
C GLU A 52 6.78 15.88 -12.01
N LEU A 53 6.14 15.26 -11.01
CA LEU A 53 6.22 15.66 -9.61
C LEU A 53 7.61 15.48 -9.02
N ALA A 54 8.30 14.39 -9.38
CA ALA A 54 9.68 14.13 -8.98
C ALA A 54 10.65 15.14 -9.61
N LEU A 55 10.52 15.43 -10.91
CA LEU A 55 11.37 16.40 -11.60
C LEU A 55 11.17 17.84 -11.10
N ALA A 56 9.97 18.17 -10.62
CA ALA A 56 9.71 19.44 -9.95
C ALA A 56 10.43 19.58 -8.58
N GLY A 57 11.05 18.52 -8.06
CA GLY A 57 11.89 18.56 -6.85
C GLY A 57 11.15 18.85 -5.54
N ARG A 58 9.82 18.70 -5.54
CA ARG A 58 8.94 19.07 -4.41
C ARG A 58 8.13 17.92 -3.83
N ALA A 59 8.08 16.78 -4.51
CA ALA A 59 7.26 15.64 -4.12
C ALA A 59 7.90 14.81 -2.99
N ALA A 60 7.09 14.42 -2.02
CA ALA A 60 7.42 13.37 -1.08
C ALA A 60 7.07 12.00 -1.69
N LEU A 61 7.98 11.04 -1.59
CA LEU A 61 7.72 9.65 -1.96
C LEU A 61 7.41 8.84 -0.70
N ILE A 62 6.29 8.11 -0.71
CA ILE A 62 6.03 7.00 0.21
C ILE A 62 6.38 5.71 -0.54
N LEU A 63 7.48 5.09 -0.16
CA LEU A 63 8.03 3.87 -0.75
C LEU A 63 7.64 2.67 0.14
N SER A 64 6.76 1.79 -0.34
CA SER A 64 6.30 0.68 0.47
C SER A 64 7.43 -0.31 0.82
N VAL A 65 7.31 -0.99 1.96
CA VAL A 65 8.39 -1.82 2.54
C VAL A 65 8.79 -3.01 1.66
N GLU A 66 7.89 -3.45 0.78
CA GLU A 66 8.11 -4.53 -0.18
C GLU A 66 9.21 -4.19 -1.20
N CYS A 67 9.59 -2.90 -1.32
CA CYS A 67 10.70 -2.48 -2.19
C CYS A 67 12.02 -3.19 -1.86
N ALA A 68 12.23 -3.56 -0.59
CA ALA A 68 13.45 -4.26 -0.17
C ALA A 68 13.58 -5.65 -0.80
N VAL A 69 12.45 -6.31 -1.07
CA VAL A 69 12.43 -7.60 -1.76
C VAL A 69 12.53 -7.40 -3.26
N TYR A 70 11.78 -6.44 -3.80
CA TYR A 70 11.76 -6.17 -5.24
C TYR A 70 13.14 -5.77 -5.79
N PHE A 71 13.85 -4.87 -5.09
CA PHE A 71 15.16 -4.37 -5.55
C PHE A 71 16.35 -5.20 -5.09
N TYR A 72 16.14 -6.35 -4.46
CA TYR A 72 17.23 -7.24 -4.04
C TYR A 72 18.10 -7.63 -5.26
N PRO A 73 19.44 -7.60 -5.17
CA PRO A 73 20.27 -7.53 -3.97
C PRO A 73 20.67 -6.11 -3.50
N ALA A 74 20.09 -5.04 -4.06
CA ALA A 74 20.40 -3.69 -3.60
C ALA A 74 19.95 -3.49 -2.14
N THR A 75 20.74 -2.74 -1.37
CA THR A 75 20.41 -2.43 0.02
C THR A 75 19.25 -1.43 0.08
N PRO A 76 18.47 -1.39 1.18
CA PRO A 76 17.42 -0.38 1.35
C PRO A 76 17.92 1.07 1.19
N ASN A 77 19.17 1.33 1.59
CA ASN A 77 19.78 2.64 1.50
C ASN A 77 20.04 3.03 0.02
N GLN A 78 20.48 2.08 -0.79
CA GLN A 78 20.66 2.26 -2.23
C GLN A 78 19.36 2.58 -2.95
N VAL A 79 18.27 1.89 -2.61
CA VAL A 79 16.94 2.17 -3.17
C VAL A 79 16.49 3.58 -2.81
N VAL A 80 16.62 3.98 -1.54
CA VAL A 80 16.29 5.34 -1.08
C VAL A 80 17.14 6.40 -1.78
N ASN A 81 18.44 6.16 -1.94
CA ASN A 81 19.33 7.05 -2.67
C ASN A 81 18.94 7.16 -4.16
N ALA A 82 18.52 6.06 -4.80
CA ALA A 82 18.01 6.08 -6.16
C ALA A 82 16.73 6.92 -6.29
N CYS A 83 15.84 6.87 -5.29
CA CYS A 83 14.66 7.74 -5.22
C CYS A 83 15.05 9.22 -5.12
N TYR A 84 16.05 9.57 -4.29
CA TYR A 84 16.57 10.94 -4.26
C TYR A 84 17.21 11.36 -5.59
N ALA A 85 18.00 10.49 -6.22
CA ALA A 85 18.57 10.71 -7.55
C ALA A 85 17.48 10.86 -8.62
N ALA A 86 16.32 10.24 -8.42
CA ALA A 86 15.12 10.40 -9.22
C ALA A 86 14.36 11.71 -8.94
N GLY A 87 14.85 12.58 -8.06
CA GLY A 87 14.33 13.94 -7.87
C GLY A 87 13.27 14.08 -6.76
N PHE A 88 12.89 13.00 -6.09
CA PHE A 88 11.98 13.12 -4.94
C PHE A 88 12.63 13.95 -3.82
N ARG A 89 11.87 14.89 -3.26
CA ARG A 89 12.35 15.81 -2.23
C ARG A 89 12.60 15.07 -0.92
N THR A 90 11.71 14.19 -0.52
CA THR A 90 11.79 13.38 0.70
C THR A 90 11.33 11.97 0.37
N VAL A 91 11.94 10.98 1.03
CA VAL A 91 11.60 9.57 0.85
C VAL A 91 11.27 8.98 2.21
N HIS A 92 10.06 8.46 2.33
CA HIS A 92 9.52 7.82 3.52
C HIS A 92 9.16 6.37 3.18
N ARG A 93 9.24 5.44 4.13
CA ARG A 93 9.05 4.01 3.88
C ARG A 93 7.71 3.48 4.38
N GLY A 94 6.73 4.35 4.61
CA GLY A 94 5.40 3.96 5.10
C GLY A 94 5.35 3.70 6.61
N VAL A 95 6.45 3.88 7.36
CA VAL A 95 6.49 3.54 8.79
C VAL A 95 5.71 4.55 9.61
N LEU A 96 5.69 5.83 9.22
CA LEU A 96 4.92 6.85 9.95
C LEU A 96 3.42 6.53 9.90
N GLY A 97 2.92 6.17 8.71
CA GLY A 97 1.54 5.75 8.51
C GLY A 97 1.17 4.54 9.34
N ASP A 98 2.05 3.53 9.35
CA ASP A 98 1.85 2.32 10.14
C ASP A 98 1.76 2.62 11.65
N GLU A 99 2.63 3.50 12.17
CA GLU A 99 2.63 3.88 13.59
C GLU A 99 1.38 4.68 13.97
N LEU A 100 0.96 5.63 13.11
CA LEU A 100 -0.27 6.41 13.31
C LEU A 100 -1.48 5.49 13.36
N VAL A 101 -1.60 4.58 12.38
CA VAL A 101 -2.71 3.62 12.29
C VAL A 101 -2.70 2.64 13.47
N ALA A 102 -1.54 2.14 13.88
CA ALA A 102 -1.44 1.24 15.03
C ALA A 102 -1.89 1.92 16.31
N ARG A 103 -1.59 3.21 16.50
CA ARG A 103 -2.07 3.95 17.67
C ARG A 103 -3.59 4.00 17.73
N GLU A 104 -4.24 4.35 16.62
CA GLU A 104 -5.71 4.37 16.55
C GLU A 104 -6.32 2.99 16.84
N TYR A 105 -5.70 1.90 16.36
CA TYR A 105 -6.16 0.55 16.67
C TYR A 105 -5.98 0.17 18.14
N LEU A 106 -4.93 0.66 18.82
CA LEU A 106 -4.77 0.43 20.25
C LEU A 106 -5.85 1.16 21.06
N ASP A 107 -6.16 2.40 20.67
CA ASP A 107 -7.20 3.18 21.33
C ASP A 107 -8.58 2.52 21.14
N LEU A 108 -8.89 2.02 19.93
CA LEU A 108 -10.12 1.25 19.67
C LEU A 108 -10.12 -0.13 20.35
N TRP A 109 -8.97 -0.79 20.50
CA TRP A 109 -8.86 -2.09 21.16
C TRP A 109 -9.07 -1.99 22.68
N ALA A 110 -8.66 -0.87 23.27
CA ALA A 110 -8.88 -0.56 24.68
C ALA A 110 -10.33 -0.13 24.98
N ASP A 111 -11.09 0.29 23.96
CA ASP A 111 -12.49 0.67 24.09
C ASP A 111 -13.39 -0.57 24.28
N GLY A 112 -13.89 -0.74 25.50
CA GLY A 112 -14.78 -1.84 25.86
C GLY A 112 -16.15 -1.81 25.18
N ASP A 113 -16.56 -0.66 24.63
CA ASP A 113 -17.87 -0.48 24.00
C ASP A 113 -17.87 -0.82 22.50
N TRP A 114 -16.69 -0.94 21.86
CA TRP A 114 -16.57 -1.16 20.42
C TRP A 114 -17.12 -2.53 19.96
N GLY A 115 -16.90 -3.58 20.75
CA GLY A 115 -17.31 -4.94 20.40
C GLY A 115 -16.49 -5.58 19.27
N THR A 116 -17.15 -6.10 18.23
CA THR A 116 -16.49 -6.79 17.11
C THR A 116 -15.89 -5.79 16.11
N MET A 117 -14.62 -5.98 15.73
CA MET A 117 -13.91 -5.10 14.81
C MET A 117 -13.39 -5.84 13.58
N ILE A 118 -13.61 -5.24 12.41
CA ILE A 118 -13.00 -5.60 11.14
C ILE A 118 -11.97 -4.52 10.80
N ARG A 119 -10.72 -4.95 10.63
CA ARG A 119 -9.62 -4.06 10.27
C ARG A 119 -9.83 -3.46 8.86
N SER A 120 -9.63 -2.16 8.74
CA SER A 120 -9.95 -1.34 7.56
C SER A 120 -8.72 -0.86 6.77
N THR A 121 -7.53 -1.39 7.06
CA THR A 121 -6.28 -0.91 6.43
C THR A 121 -6.06 -1.38 5.00
N CYS A 122 -6.98 -2.14 4.42
CA CYS A 122 -6.93 -2.55 3.02
C CYS A 122 -8.11 -1.93 2.27
N PRO A 123 -7.90 -1.02 1.31
CA PRO A 123 -8.96 -0.37 0.56
C PRO A 123 -9.90 -1.36 -0.12
N VAL A 124 -9.36 -2.47 -0.62
CA VAL A 124 -10.12 -3.54 -1.30
C VAL A 124 -11.12 -4.17 -0.34
N ILE A 125 -10.73 -4.45 0.90
CA ILE A 125 -11.63 -5.04 1.91
C ILE A 125 -12.72 -4.02 2.29
N VAL A 126 -12.34 -2.76 2.50
CA VAL A 126 -13.30 -1.69 2.81
C VAL A 126 -14.34 -1.55 1.70
N GLU A 127 -13.90 -1.52 0.44
CA GLU A 127 -14.80 -1.39 -0.71
C GLU A 127 -15.66 -2.64 -0.90
N THR A 128 -15.08 -3.83 -0.71
CA THR A 128 -15.82 -5.10 -0.76
C THR A 128 -16.92 -5.13 0.30
N VAL A 129 -16.63 -4.72 1.53
CA VAL A 129 -17.66 -4.62 2.58
C VAL A 129 -18.72 -3.60 2.22
N ARG A 130 -18.35 -2.41 1.73
CA ARG A 130 -19.33 -1.37 1.35
C ARG A 130 -20.28 -1.80 0.23
N THR A 131 -19.78 -2.56 -0.73
CA THR A 131 -20.54 -2.92 -1.95
C THR A 131 -21.24 -4.26 -1.85
N GLN A 132 -20.60 -5.27 -1.26
CA GLN A 132 -21.10 -6.66 -1.24
C GLN A 132 -21.67 -7.07 0.12
N TYR A 133 -21.23 -6.47 1.23
CA TYR A 133 -21.63 -6.84 2.60
C TYR A 133 -21.94 -5.61 3.46
N PRO A 134 -22.86 -4.72 3.04
CA PRO A 134 -23.11 -3.44 3.70
C PRO A 134 -23.54 -3.58 5.17
N GLU A 135 -24.10 -4.73 5.56
CA GLU A 135 -24.42 -5.07 6.94
C GLU A 135 -23.19 -5.15 7.85
N LEU A 136 -21.99 -5.33 7.28
CA LEU A 136 -20.73 -5.37 8.01
C LEU A 136 -20.08 -3.99 8.21
N ILE A 137 -20.63 -2.93 7.60
CA ILE A 137 -20.12 -1.56 7.73
C ILE A 137 -19.98 -1.12 9.19
N PRO A 138 -20.94 -1.38 10.11
CA PRO A 138 -20.81 -0.98 11.51
C PRO A 138 -19.60 -1.61 12.24
N TYR A 139 -19.08 -2.72 11.75
CA TYR A 139 -17.92 -3.40 12.34
C TYR A 139 -16.59 -2.96 11.71
N LEU A 140 -16.61 -2.24 10.58
CA LEU A 140 -15.38 -1.69 9.99
C LEU A 140 -14.79 -0.63 10.91
N ALA A 141 -13.52 -0.81 11.28
CA ALA A 141 -12.79 0.20 12.03
C ALA A 141 -12.76 1.53 11.25
N PRO A 142 -13.05 2.68 11.88
CA PRO A 142 -13.08 3.98 11.22
C PRO A 142 -11.67 4.57 11.11
N VAL A 143 -10.70 3.74 10.74
CA VAL A 143 -9.27 4.07 10.69
C VAL A 143 -8.83 4.13 9.22
N ALA A 144 -8.04 5.15 8.88
CA ALA A 144 -7.47 5.30 7.54
C ALA A 144 -6.44 4.21 7.21
N THR A 145 -6.10 4.04 5.93
CA THR A 145 -4.96 3.18 5.55
C THR A 145 -3.65 3.83 5.97
N PRO A 146 -2.57 3.06 6.20
CA PRO A 146 -1.26 3.60 6.52
C PRO A 146 -0.78 4.64 5.51
N ILE A 147 -0.93 4.37 4.22
CA ILE A 147 -0.49 5.29 3.16
C ILE A 147 -1.31 6.58 3.17
N ALA A 148 -2.63 6.50 3.34
CA ALA A 148 -3.48 7.69 3.46
C ALA A 148 -3.14 8.52 4.71
N ALA A 149 -2.93 7.85 5.86
CA ALA A 149 -2.54 8.50 7.10
C ALA A 149 -1.19 9.22 6.96
N GLU A 150 -0.20 8.56 6.34
CA GLU A 150 1.11 9.15 6.10
C GLU A 150 1.04 10.30 5.10
N ALA A 151 0.32 10.16 3.99
CA ALA A 151 0.17 11.23 3.01
C ALA A 151 -0.43 12.50 3.64
N ARG A 152 -1.47 12.36 4.46
CA ARG A 152 -2.06 13.47 5.23
C ARG A 152 -1.07 14.07 6.22
N TYR A 153 -0.31 13.23 6.93
CA TYR A 153 0.73 13.68 7.86
C TYR A 153 1.82 14.49 7.15
N LEU A 154 2.33 14.01 6.00
CA LEU A 154 3.35 14.70 5.21
C LEU A 154 2.84 16.04 4.68
N LYS A 155 1.57 16.12 4.26
CA LYS A 155 0.93 17.39 3.87
C LYS A 155 0.78 18.36 5.05
N GLN A 156 0.57 17.89 6.26
CA GLN A 156 0.59 18.77 7.45
C GLN A 156 2.01 19.23 7.80
N LEU A 157 2.99 18.33 7.68
CA LEU A 157 4.39 18.60 8.03
C LEU A 157 5.08 19.56 7.05
N TYR A 158 4.93 19.33 5.75
CA TYR A 158 5.63 20.09 4.71
C TYR A 158 4.75 21.16 4.03
N GLY A 159 3.44 21.17 4.33
CA GLY A 159 2.46 22.12 3.79
C GLY A 159 1.45 21.45 2.85
N ALA A 160 0.19 21.92 2.88
CA ALA A 160 -0.95 21.27 2.24
C ALA A 160 -0.81 21.07 0.71
N GLY A 161 0.02 21.88 0.04
CA GLY A 161 0.32 21.77 -1.39
C GLY A 161 1.48 20.83 -1.73
N THR A 162 2.01 20.08 -0.76
CA THR A 162 3.09 19.10 -0.97
C THR A 162 2.55 17.91 -1.76
N PRO A 163 3.07 17.62 -2.96
CA PRO A 163 2.68 16.43 -3.69
C PRO A 163 3.20 15.19 -2.99
N VAL A 164 2.38 14.15 -2.97
CA VAL A 164 2.75 12.85 -2.44
C VAL A 164 2.65 11.83 -3.56
N VAL A 165 3.73 11.12 -3.81
CA VAL A 165 3.76 9.96 -4.71
C VAL A 165 3.87 8.71 -3.87
N TYR A 166 3.12 7.67 -4.21
CA TYR A 166 3.25 6.35 -3.60
C TYR A 166 3.86 5.37 -4.59
N ALA A 167 4.80 4.55 -4.13
CA ALA A 167 5.33 3.42 -4.89
C ALA A 167 5.17 2.13 -4.10
N GLY A 168 4.47 1.13 -4.66
CA GLY A 168 4.22 -0.12 -3.96
C GLY A 168 3.48 -1.17 -4.78
N VAL A 169 3.14 -2.28 -4.12
CA VAL A 169 2.52 -3.46 -4.76
C VAL A 169 1.01 -3.32 -4.98
N CYS A 170 0.36 -2.46 -4.21
CA CYS A 170 -1.09 -2.26 -4.25
C CYS A 170 -1.38 -0.77 -4.49
N LEU A 171 -1.68 -0.41 -5.73
CA LEU A 171 -1.89 0.99 -6.14
C LEU A 171 -3.12 1.63 -5.47
N THR A 172 -4.07 0.83 -5.00
CA THR A 172 -5.26 1.34 -4.30
C THR A 172 -4.95 1.86 -2.89
N GLU A 173 -3.83 1.47 -2.29
CA GLU A 173 -3.41 1.91 -0.94
C GLU A 173 -3.24 3.43 -0.85
N GLY A 174 -2.76 4.05 -1.94
CA GLY A 174 -2.58 5.50 -2.02
C GLY A 174 -3.89 6.28 -1.91
N GLY A 175 -4.99 5.69 -2.40
CA GLY A 175 -6.31 6.31 -2.36
C GLY A 175 -6.33 7.73 -2.95
N PRO A 176 -7.26 8.59 -2.51
CA PRO A 176 -7.34 9.99 -2.94
C PRO A 176 -6.32 10.91 -2.26
N ASP A 177 -5.56 10.41 -1.28
CA ASP A 177 -4.65 11.21 -0.47
C ASP A 177 -3.27 11.39 -1.12
N VAL A 178 -2.94 10.58 -2.13
CA VAL A 178 -1.73 10.70 -2.95
C VAL A 178 -2.03 11.32 -4.32
N ASP A 179 -1.04 12.01 -4.88
CA ASP A 179 -1.13 12.70 -6.18
C ASP A 179 -0.76 11.79 -7.36
N ALA A 180 -0.01 10.72 -7.11
CA ALA A 180 0.27 9.64 -8.07
C ALA A 180 0.62 8.35 -7.32
N ALA A 181 0.31 7.21 -7.93
CA ALA A 181 0.71 5.89 -7.47
C ALA A 181 1.41 5.15 -8.63
N VAL A 182 2.54 4.50 -8.36
CA VAL A 182 3.29 3.70 -9.33
C VAL A 182 3.65 2.34 -8.76
N THR A 183 3.80 1.34 -9.62
CA THR A 183 4.35 0.03 -9.24
C THR A 183 5.87 0.12 -9.07
N PHE A 184 6.49 -0.93 -8.55
CA PHE A 184 7.95 -0.99 -8.50
C PHE A 184 8.59 -1.19 -9.87
N ASP A 185 7.93 -1.89 -10.79
CA ASP A 185 8.37 -2.01 -12.18
C ASP A 185 8.43 -0.64 -12.85
N GLU A 186 7.37 0.15 -12.67
CA GLU A 186 7.29 1.52 -13.15
C GLU A 186 8.32 2.44 -12.49
N LEU A 187 8.54 2.32 -11.18
CA LEU A 187 9.59 3.06 -10.48
C LEU A 187 10.99 2.68 -11.01
N ALA A 188 11.22 1.39 -11.30
CA ALA A 188 12.47 0.92 -11.91
C ALA A 188 12.64 1.42 -13.36
N ASP A 189 11.55 1.49 -14.14
CA ASP A 189 11.53 2.14 -15.45
C ASP A 189 11.91 3.62 -15.34
N MET A 190 11.37 4.34 -14.36
CA MET A 190 11.74 5.74 -14.10
C MET A 190 13.24 5.89 -13.80
N PHE A 191 13.83 4.97 -13.03
CA PHE A 191 15.27 4.96 -12.78
C PHE A 191 16.06 4.70 -14.06
N ARG A 192 15.68 3.67 -14.83
CA ARG A 192 16.34 3.30 -16.09
C ARG A 192 16.28 4.43 -17.12
N GLY A 193 15.13 5.06 -17.30
CA GLY A 193 14.94 6.20 -18.20
C GLY A 193 15.81 7.41 -17.85
N ARG A 194 16.30 7.47 -16.60
CA ARG A 194 17.19 8.53 -16.11
C ARG A 194 18.65 8.11 -15.95
N GLY A 195 19.00 6.89 -16.35
CA GLY A 195 20.34 6.34 -16.17
C GLY A 195 20.73 6.13 -14.70
N ILE A 196 19.76 6.02 -13.80
CA ILE A 196 19.98 5.77 -12.37
C ILE A 196 20.13 4.26 -12.18
N VAL A 197 21.31 3.84 -11.74
CA VAL A 197 21.58 2.44 -11.39
C VAL A 197 21.50 2.29 -9.87
N VAL A 198 20.47 1.58 -9.40
CA VAL A 198 20.19 1.40 -7.95
C VAL A 198 21.39 0.76 -7.24
N ALA A 199 21.95 -0.31 -7.79
CA ALA A 199 23.09 -1.00 -7.20
C ALA A 199 24.41 -0.20 -7.22
N ALA A 200 24.46 0.91 -7.95
CA ALA A 200 25.62 1.81 -7.99
C ALA A 200 25.48 2.98 -7.00
N GLN A 201 24.35 3.10 -6.31
CA GLN A 201 24.18 4.10 -5.25
C GLN A 201 25.03 3.72 -4.03
N ASP A 202 25.33 4.71 -3.18
CA ASP A 202 25.99 4.49 -1.91
C ASP A 202 25.16 3.57 -0.98
N GLU A 203 25.85 2.71 -0.23
CA GLU A 203 25.23 1.82 0.77
C GLU A 203 24.84 2.53 2.07
N TYR A 204 25.22 3.81 2.23
CA TYR A 204 24.78 4.66 3.32
C TYR A 204 23.80 5.71 2.80
N PHE A 205 22.96 6.26 3.69
CA PHE A 205 22.05 7.33 3.29
C PHE A 205 22.83 8.60 2.92
N THR A 206 22.72 9.02 1.66
CA THR A 206 23.25 10.33 1.21
C THR A 206 22.46 11.48 1.83
N ARG A 207 21.18 11.24 2.09
CA ARG A 207 20.31 12.05 2.92
C ARG A 207 19.56 11.16 3.91
N VAL A 208 19.74 11.44 5.20
CA VAL A 208 19.06 10.71 6.27
C VAL A 208 17.54 10.87 6.12
N PRO A 209 16.78 9.77 5.96
CA PRO A 209 15.32 9.84 5.94
C PRO A 209 14.78 10.40 7.25
N GLU A 210 13.74 11.22 7.17
CA GLU A 210 13.13 11.88 8.33
C GLU A 210 12.24 10.92 9.16
N GLU A 211 12.07 9.69 8.68
CA GLU A 211 11.26 8.65 9.28
C GLU A 211 11.92 8.00 10.51
N ARG A 212 11.13 7.79 11.57
CA ARG A 212 11.56 7.16 12.82
C ARG A 212 11.53 5.63 12.73
N ARG A 213 12.17 4.97 13.70
CA ARG A 213 12.07 3.51 13.85
C ARG A 213 10.64 3.14 14.26
N ARG A 214 10.18 2.02 13.71
CA ARG A 214 8.94 1.33 14.10
C ARG A 214 8.99 0.98 15.59
N HIS A 215 7.89 1.24 16.31
CA HIS A 215 7.81 1.04 17.76
C HIS A 215 6.51 0.35 18.19
N LEU A 216 5.36 0.82 17.71
CA LEU A 216 4.04 0.32 18.09
C LEU A 216 3.48 -0.70 17.09
N SER A 217 3.95 -0.69 15.86
CA SER A 217 3.30 -1.38 14.74
C SER A 217 4.12 -2.53 14.15
N MET A 218 3.45 -3.42 13.43
CA MET A 218 3.99 -4.23 12.35
C MET A 218 3.67 -3.56 11.01
N ALA A 219 4.30 -4.03 9.92
CA ALA A 219 4.00 -3.56 8.57
C ALA A 219 2.49 -3.60 8.28
N GLY A 220 1.97 -2.51 7.69
CA GLY A 220 0.55 -2.33 7.45
C GLY A 220 -0.23 -1.82 8.67
N GLY A 221 0.43 -1.44 9.77
CA GLY A 221 -0.12 -0.73 10.93
C GLY A 221 -0.75 -1.61 12.02
N LEU A 222 -0.42 -2.90 12.07
CA LEU A 222 -1.03 -3.82 13.04
C LEU A 222 -0.31 -3.68 14.39
N PRO A 223 -0.99 -3.40 15.51
CA PRO A 223 -0.30 -3.14 16.77
C PRO A 223 0.47 -4.35 17.28
N LEU A 224 1.74 -4.13 17.67
CA LEU A 224 2.60 -5.15 18.26
C LEU A 224 2.05 -5.68 19.58
N GLU A 225 1.51 -4.80 20.42
CA GLU A 225 0.94 -5.16 21.73
C GLU A 225 -0.19 -6.19 21.58
N VAL A 226 -1.13 -5.97 20.65
CA VAL A 226 -2.21 -6.92 20.35
C VAL A 226 -1.65 -8.28 19.92
N LEU A 227 -0.57 -8.32 19.13
CA LEU A 227 0.07 -9.56 18.69
C LEU A 227 0.84 -10.28 19.81
N LEU A 228 1.33 -9.54 20.81
CA LEU A 228 2.05 -10.10 21.95
C LEU A 228 1.08 -10.68 22.99
N GLU A 229 -0.08 -10.04 23.17
CA GLU A 229 -1.13 -10.51 24.08
C GLU A 229 -1.91 -11.70 23.50
N GLU A 230 -2.27 -11.62 22.22
CA GLU A 230 -3.19 -12.57 21.61
C GLU A 230 -2.43 -13.67 20.83
N THR A 231 -2.57 -14.91 21.30
CA THR A 231 -1.97 -16.07 20.64
C THR A 231 -2.80 -16.54 19.43
N GLN A 232 -2.24 -17.41 18.59
CA GLN A 232 -2.97 -18.01 17.44
C GLN A 232 -4.26 -18.76 17.84
N ALA A 233 -4.38 -19.18 19.11
CA ALA A 233 -5.57 -19.84 19.65
C ALA A 233 -6.58 -18.84 20.26
N SER A 234 -6.32 -17.54 20.15
CA SER A 234 -7.20 -16.50 20.66
C SER A 234 -8.59 -16.60 20.05
N ARG A 235 -9.60 -16.42 20.90
CA ARG A 235 -10.99 -16.25 20.46
C ARG A 235 -11.34 -14.78 20.22
N ARG A 236 -10.51 -13.85 20.71
CA ARG A 236 -10.69 -12.39 20.61
C ARG A 236 -10.06 -11.82 19.34
N PHE A 237 -8.94 -12.38 18.90
CA PHE A 237 -8.27 -12.01 17.65
C PHE A 237 -8.36 -13.16 16.65
N ARG A 238 -8.96 -12.91 15.48
CA ARG A 238 -9.08 -13.89 14.40
C ARG A 238 -8.49 -13.34 13.12
N LYS A 239 -7.58 -14.10 12.51
CA LYS A 239 -7.14 -13.88 11.14
C LYS A 239 -7.89 -14.81 10.22
N VAL A 240 -8.72 -14.26 9.35
CA VAL A 240 -9.49 -15.02 8.37
C VAL A 240 -8.97 -14.70 6.97
N ARG A 241 -8.93 -15.71 6.09
CA ARG A 241 -8.60 -15.53 4.67
C ARG A 241 -9.89 -15.61 3.86
N GLY A 242 -10.30 -14.49 3.27
CA GLY A 242 -11.57 -14.37 2.55
C GLY A 242 -12.78 -14.31 3.50
N LEU A 243 -13.86 -13.67 3.06
CA LEU A 243 -15.05 -13.46 3.89
C LEU A 243 -15.83 -14.77 4.15
N GLY A 244 -15.72 -15.76 3.26
CA GLY A 244 -16.34 -17.09 3.45
C GLY A 244 -15.80 -17.89 4.65
N GLY A 245 -14.66 -17.50 5.23
CA GLY A 245 -14.11 -18.10 6.44
C GLY A 245 -14.65 -17.54 7.76
N LEU A 246 -15.62 -16.60 7.70
CA LEU A 246 -16.28 -16.03 8.87
C LEU A 246 -17.46 -16.89 9.38
N GLY A 247 -17.87 -17.91 8.62
CA GLY A 247 -18.96 -18.85 8.93
C GLY A 247 -18.57 -19.98 9.88
#